data_AF-A0A8J7N6N7-F1
#
_entry.id   AF-A0A8J7N6N7-F1
#
_cell.length_a   1.000
_cell.length_b   1.000
_cell.length_c   1.000
_cell.angle_alpha   90.00
_cell.angle_beta   90.00
_cell.angle_gamma   90.00
#
_symmetry.space_group_name_H-M   'P 1'
#
loop_
_entity.id
_entity.type
_entity.pdbx_description
1 polymer ?
#
loop_
_entity_poly.entity_id
_entity_poly.type
_entity_poly.pdbx_seq_one_letter_code
_entity_poly.pdbx_strand_id
1 'polypeptide(L)'
;MALPVAKQIRYWGITAVVLFVLLWSLGNVLLPFVLGAAVAYLLDPVADRLEAMGLSRALSVTIISVCFLLVVVFLGLAVIPTLVRQSIDLVNAAPELVGNLRSFLDRTIPGGLNPESAAGGTLAAVGNSIKEKGAELLNTVLSSAVSVVNVLLLFFVVPVVSVYLLVDWDELVARVDRFLPRDHAPVIRRLAGEIDQTLASFIRGQGLVCLIQGTFYAVALMAVGLNFGLV
;
A
#
# COMPACT_ATOMS: atom_id res chain seq x y z
N MET A 1 -2.66 -8.50 46.23
CA MET A 1 -2.00 -9.82 46.34
C MET A 1 -1.69 -10.30 44.93
N ALA A 2 -0.42 -10.31 44.54
CA ALA A 2 -0.02 -10.77 43.21
C ALA A 2 -0.31 -12.28 43.08
N LEU A 3 -0.97 -12.68 41.98
CA LEU A 3 -1.22 -14.09 41.68
C LEU A 3 0.12 -14.83 41.50
N PRO A 4 0.22 -16.12 41.87
CA PRO A 4 1.42 -16.90 41.63
C PRO A 4 1.74 -16.95 40.12
N VAL A 5 3.02 -16.78 39.77
CA VAL A 5 3.52 -16.62 38.39
C VAL A 5 2.99 -17.70 37.44
N ALA A 6 2.88 -18.95 37.91
CA ALA A 6 2.33 -20.06 37.13
C ALA A 6 0.86 -19.86 36.70
N LYS A 7 0.02 -19.25 37.56
CA LYS A 7 -1.38 -18.93 37.21
C LYS A 7 -1.43 -17.75 36.23
N GLN A 8 -0.57 -16.75 36.42
CA GLN A 8 -0.47 -15.61 35.52
C GLN A 8 -0.07 -16.06 34.11
N ILE A 9 0.99 -16.88 33.98
CA ILE A 9 1.43 -17.43 32.68
C ILE A 9 0.31 -18.22 31.99
N ARG A 10 -0.44 -19.04 32.73
CA ARG A 10 -1.54 -19.82 32.15
C ARG A 10 -2.67 -18.93 31.62
N TYR A 11 -3.12 -17.93 32.39
CA TYR A 11 -4.19 -17.03 31.94
C TYR A 11 -3.73 -16.16 30.76
N TRP A 12 -2.57 -15.52 30.86
CA TRP A 12 -2.04 -14.70 29.77
C TRP A 12 -1.72 -15.53 28.52
N GLY A 13 -1.23 -16.77 28.69
CA GLY A 13 -0.98 -17.69 27.59
C GLY A 13 -2.27 -18.11 26.86
N ILE A 14 -3.31 -18.50 27.60
CA ILE A 14 -4.62 -18.84 26.99
C ILE A 14 -5.22 -17.62 26.30
N THR A 15 -5.22 -16.45 26.95
CA THR A 15 -5.72 -15.21 26.35
C THR A 15 -4.96 -14.85 25.08
N ALA A 16 -3.63 -14.99 25.07
CA ALA A 16 -2.80 -14.71 23.90
C ALA A 16 -3.12 -15.66 22.73
N VAL A 17 -3.30 -16.96 22.99
CA VAL A 17 -3.66 -17.94 21.95
C VAL A 17 -5.05 -17.65 21.38
N VAL A 18 -6.03 -17.37 22.24
CA VAL A 18 -7.39 -17.03 21.78
C VAL A 18 -7.37 -15.75 20.96
N LEU A 19 -6.66 -14.72 21.42
CA LEU A 19 -6.50 -13.47 20.68
C LEU A 19 -5.83 -13.71 19.32
N PHE A 20 -4.79 -14.52 19.27
CA PHE A 20 -4.08 -14.83 18.03
C PHE A 20 -4.99 -15.55 17.01
N VAL A 21 -5.73 -16.57 17.44
CA VAL A 21 -6.69 -17.29 16.57
C VAL A 21 -7.79 -16.35 16.08
N LEU A 22 -8.29 -15.47 16.95
CA LEU A 22 -9.30 -14.48 16.59
C LEU A 22 -8.77 -13.47 15.56
N LEU A 23 -7.57 -12.92 15.79
CA LEU A 23 -6.92 -12.01 14.84
C LEU A 23 -6.62 -12.69 13.50
N TRP A 24 -6.19 -13.95 13.52
CA TRP A 24 -5.97 -14.74 12.31
C TRP A 24 -7.27 -14.94 11.53
N SER A 25 -8.35 -15.30 12.21
CA SER A 25 -9.66 -15.52 11.58
C SER A 25 -10.29 -14.23 11.05
N LEU A 26 -10.05 -13.09 11.71
CA LEU A 26 -10.62 -11.79 11.32
C LEU A 26 -9.68 -10.97 10.42
N GLY A 27 -8.49 -11.48 10.08
CA GLY A 27 -7.45 -10.71 9.39
C GLY A 27 -7.92 -9.98 8.13
N ASN A 28 -8.70 -10.67 7.27
CA ASN A 28 -9.25 -10.08 6.05
C ASN A 28 -10.26 -8.96 6.31
N VAL A 29 -11.04 -9.05 7.39
CA VAL A 29 -12.05 -8.05 7.77
C VAL A 29 -11.40 -6.87 8.51
N LEU A 30 -10.32 -7.13 9.25
CA LEU A 30 -9.55 -6.11 9.97
C LEU A 30 -8.66 -5.28 9.06
N LEU A 31 -8.24 -5.82 7.91
CA LEU A 31 -7.33 -5.17 6.97
C LEU A 31 -7.73 -3.71 6.65
N PRO A 32 -8.97 -3.39 6.24
CA PRO A 32 -9.36 -2.00 5.98
C PRO A 32 -9.30 -1.11 7.23
N PHE A 33 -9.52 -1.66 8.43
CA PHE A 33 -9.40 -0.91 9.68
C PHE A 33 -7.95 -0.63 10.05
N VAL A 34 -7.06 -1.61 9.86
CA VAL A 34 -5.62 -1.44 10.09
C VAL A 34 -5.04 -0.42 9.12
N LEU A 35 -5.41 -0.49 7.84
CA LEU A 35 -5.00 0.51 6.86
C LEU A 35 -5.57 1.88 7.18
N GLY A 36 -6.87 1.97 7.52
CA GLY A 36 -7.50 3.22 7.92
C GLY A 36 -6.83 3.83 9.16
N ALA A 37 -6.47 3.01 10.15
CA ALA A 37 -5.75 3.46 11.34
C ALA A 37 -4.33 3.96 11.02
N ALA A 38 -3.62 3.26 10.13
CA ALA A 38 -2.31 3.68 9.66
C ALA A 38 -2.38 5.03 8.93
N VAL A 39 -3.39 5.23 8.08
CA VAL A 39 -3.60 6.51 7.39
C VAL A 39 -4.03 7.61 8.36
N ALA A 40 -4.93 7.33 9.31
CA ALA A 40 -5.32 8.29 10.34
C ALA A 40 -4.11 8.76 11.15
N TYR A 41 -3.27 7.83 11.60
CA TYR A 41 -2.01 8.13 12.28
C TYR A 41 -1.06 9.01 11.46
N LEU A 42 -1.00 8.81 10.13
CA LEU A 42 -0.19 9.64 9.24
C LEU A 42 -0.75 11.06 9.07
N LEU A 43 -2.08 11.21 9.08
CA LEU A 43 -2.76 12.49 8.87
C LEU A 43 -2.90 13.31 10.15
N ASP A 44 -2.93 12.67 11.31
CA ASP A 44 -3.03 13.27 12.64
C ASP A 44 -2.00 14.41 12.88
N PRO A 45 -0.68 14.22 12.66
CA PRO A 45 0.29 15.30 12.85
C PRO A 45 0.12 16.45 11.83
N VAL A 46 -0.56 16.21 10.70
CA VAL A 46 -0.93 17.27 9.74
C VAL A 46 -2.12 18.06 10.26
N ALA A 47 -3.06 17.39 10.96
CA ALA A 47 -4.19 18.01 11.67
C ALA A 47 -3.71 18.91 12.80
N ASP A 48 -2.86 18.39 13.67
CA ASP A 48 -2.27 19.16 14.77
C ASP A 48 -1.54 20.41 14.29
N ARG A 49 -0.83 20.32 13.16
CA ARG A 49 -0.15 21.48 12.56
C ARG A 49 -1.13 22.53 12.07
N LEU A 50 -2.26 22.14 11.50
CA LEU A 50 -3.31 23.06 11.07
C LEU A 50 -4.04 23.68 12.29
N GLU A 51 -4.24 22.92 13.36
CA GLU A 51 -4.75 23.45 14.64
C GLU A 51 -3.80 24.49 15.25
N ALA A 52 -2.49 24.20 15.24
CA ALA A 52 -1.47 25.14 15.71
C ALA A 52 -1.42 26.45 14.89
N MET A 53 -1.96 26.45 13.66
CA MET A 53 -2.10 27.65 12.83
C MET A 53 -3.33 28.50 13.15
N GLY A 54 -4.13 28.11 14.17
CA GLY A 54 -5.24 28.91 14.70
C GLY A 54 -6.64 28.46 14.25
N LEU A 55 -6.76 27.30 13.59
CA LEU A 55 -8.04 26.68 13.27
C LEU A 55 -8.60 25.92 14.48
N SER A 56 -9.93 25.88 14.62
CA SER A 56 -10.54 25.00 15.63
C SER A 56 -10.36 23.53 15.24
N ARG A 57 -10.18 22.65 16.22
CA ARG A 57 -10.01 21.19 16.03
C ARG A 57 -11.01 20.58 15.05
N ALA A 58 -12.29 20.94 15.20
CA ALA A 58 -13.34 20.49 14.28
C ALA A 58 -13.11 20.93 12.82
N LEU A 59 -12.64 22.17 12.59
CA LEU A 59 -12.36 22.67 11.25
C LEU A 59 -11.10 22.04 10.65
N SER A 60 -10.02 21.90 11.42
CA SER A 60 -8.77 21.27 10.96
C SER A 60 -9.01 19.83 10.51
N VAL A 61 -9.68 19.04 11.35
CA VAL A 61 -10.02 17.65 11.04
C VAL A 61 -10.95 17.57 9.83
N THR A 62 -11.96 18.43 9.74
CA THR A 62 -12.88 18.43 8.58
C THR A 62 -12.17 18.78 7.28
N ILE A 63 -11.34 19.82 7.28
CA ILE A 63 -10.60 20.27 6.09
C ILE A 63 -9.66 19.16 5.61
N ILE A 64 -8.89 18.56 6.51
CA ILE A 64 -7.97 17.48 6.16
C ILE A 64 -8.72 16.25 5.67
N SER A 65 -9.80 15.88 6.35
CA SER A 65 -10.61 14.72 5.96
C SER A 65 -11.20 14.90 4.57
N VAL A 66 -11.73 16.09 4.25
CA VAL A 66 -12.25 16.42 2.92
C VAL A 66 -11.12 16.44 1.88
N CYS A 67 -10.00 17.09 2.19
CA CYS A 67 -8.82 17.13 1.31
C CYS A 67 -8.30 15.72 1.00
N PHE A 68 -8.12 14.91 2.03
CA PHE A 68 -7.69 13.52 1.90
C PHE A 68 -8.68 12.69 1.07
N LEU A 69 -9.98 12.80 1.34
CA LEU A 69 -11.00 12.11 0.55
C LEU A 69 -10.96 12.53 -0.93
N LEU A 70 -10.84 13.84 -1.20
CA LEU A 70 -10.72 14.36 -2.56
C LEU A 70 -9.46 13.84 -3.26
N VAL A 71 -8.32 13.83 -2.57
CA VAL A 71 -7.07 13.29 -3.11
C VAL A 71 -7.21 11.80 -3.42
N VAL A 72 -7.77 11.00 -2.50
CA VAL A 72 -7.94 9.57 -2.73
C VAL A 72 -8.90 9.30 -3.89
N VAL A 73 -10.05 9.98 -3.94
CA VAL A 73 -11.02 9.83 -5.02
C VAL A 73 -10.40 10.25 -6.36
N PHE A 74 -9.69 11.38 -6.39
CA PHE A 74 -8.97 11.83 -7.58
C PHE A 74 -7.91 10.82 -8.03
N LEU A 75 -7.07 10.34 -7.10
CA LEU A 75 -6.05 9.33 -7.40
C LEU A 75 -6.70 8.05 -7.92
N GLY A 76 -7.77 7.56 -7.28
CA GLY A 76 -8.46 6.37 -7.74
C GLY A 76 -9.05 6.53 -9.14
N LEU A 77 -9.75 7.64 -9.40
CA LEU A 77 -10.36 7.91 -10.69
C LEU A 77 -9.34 8.19 -11.80
N ALA A 78 -8.15 8.69 -11.49
CA ALA A 78 -7.10 8.93 -12.48
C ALA A 78 -6.16 7.72 -12.66
N VAL A 79 -5.66 7.15 -11.56
CA VAL A 79 -4.62 6.12 -11.56
C VAL A 79 -5.19 4.76 -11.92
N ILE A 80 -6.33 4.33 -11.35
CA ILE A 80 -6.88 3.00 -11.62
C ILE A 80 -7.16 2.77 -13.12
N PRO A 81 -7.88 3.65 -13.84
CA PRO A 81 -8.13 3.41 -15.27
C PRO A 81 -6.84 3.52 -16.09
N THR A 82 -5.90 4.38 -15.70
CA THR A 82 -4.61 4.50 -16.37
C THR A 82 -3.80 3.22 -16.22
N LEU A 83 -3.71 2.66 -15.01
CA LEU A 83 -3.05 1.39 -14.75
C LEU A 83 -3.68 0.24 -15.54
N VAL A 84 -5.02 0.20 -15.65
CA VAL A 84 -5.72 -0.82 -16.44
C VAL A 84 -5.35 -0.68 -17.92
N ARG A 85 -5.40 0.52 -18.49
CA ARG A 85 -5.03 0.78 -19.88
C ARG A 85 -3.57 0.42 -20.15
N GLN A 86 -2.65 0.92 -19.33
CA GLN A 86 -1.22 0.62 -19.43
C GLN A 86 -0.93 -0.87 -19.31
N SER A 87 -1.64 -1.59 -18.45
CA SER A 87 -1.49 -3.04 -18.33
C SER A 87 -1.96 -3.77 -19.59
N ILE A 88 -3.08 -3.35 -20.18
CA ILE A 88 -3.58 -3.89 -21.46
C ILE A 88 -2.58 -3.59 -22.57
N ASP A 89 -2.09 -2.35 -22.67
CA ASP A 89 -1.14 -1.92 -23.69
C ASP A 89 0.19 -2.68 -23.56
N LEU A 90 0.68 -2.90 -22.34
CA LEU A 90 1.89 -3.67 -22.07
C LEU A 90 1.74 -5.13 -22.52
N VAL A 91 0.60 -5.77 -22.20
CA VAL A 91 0.32 -7.15 -22.65
C VAL A 91 0.22 -7.23 -24.17
N ASN A 92 -0.34 -6.22 -24.82
CA ASN A 92 -0.45 -6.15 -26.28
C ASN A 92 0.89 -5.85 -26.97
N ALA A 93 1.74 -5.02 -26.37
CA ALA A 93 3.07 -4.66 -26.88
C ALA A 93 4.15 -5.70 -26.59
N ALA A 94 3.93 -6.62 -25.64
CA ALA A 94 4.90 -7.64 -25.24
C ALA A 94 5.46 -8.48 -26.40
N PRO A 95 4.67 -8.99 -27.37
CA PRO A 95 5.20 -9.77 -28.49
C PRO A 95 6.11 -8.94 -29.40
N GLU A 96 5.76 -7.67 -29.61
CA GLU A 96 6.53 -6.74 -30.44
C GLU A 96 7.86 -6.36 -29.76
N LEU A 97 7.83 -6.09 -28.45
CA LEU A 97 9.04 -5.85 -27.65
C LEU A 97 10.00 -7.04 -27.70
N VAL A 98 9.48 -8.27 -27.61
CA VAL A 98 10.28 -9.50 -27.74
C VAL A 98 10.83 -9.65 -29.16
N GLY A 99 10.04 -9.32 -30.19
CA GLY A 99 10.49 -9.32 -31.59
C GLY A 99 11.62 -8.31 -31.85
N ASN A 100 11.48 -7.09 -31.31
CA ASN A 100 12.49 -6.04 -31.40
C ASN A 100 13.78 -6.44 -30.67
N LEU A 101 13.66 -7.00 -29.47
CA LEU A 101 14.79 -7.51 -28.70
C LEU A 101 15.51 -8.63 -29.45
N ARG A 102 14.76 -9.56 -30.05
CA ARG A 102 15.33 -10.63 -30.88
C ARG A 102 16.10 -10.07 -32.08
N SER A 103 15.50 -9.15 -32.84
CA SER A 103 16.16 -8.54 -33.99
C SER A 103 17.39 -7.70 -33.62
N PHE A 104 17.42 -7.10 -32.43
CA PHE A 104 18.60 -6.43 -31.89
C PHE A 104 19.72 -7.43 -31.58
N LEU A 105 19.40 -8.53 -30.88
CA LEU A 105 20.37 -9.57 -30.58
C LEU A 105 20.93 -10.24 -31.85
N ASP A 106 20.09 -10.48 -32.86
CA ASP A 106 20.51 -11.05 -34.16
C ASP A 106 21.50 -10.13 -34.90
N ARG A 107 21.34 -8.80 -34.75
CA ARG A 107 22.25 -7.80 -35.34
C ARG A 107 23.56 -7.65 -34.56
N THR A 108 23.53 -7.80 -33.24
CA THR A 108 24.70 -7.60 -32.36
C THR A 108 25.55 -8.86 -32.20
N ILE A 109 24.96 -10.05 -32.34
CA ILE A 109 25.66 -11.34 -32.22
C ILE A 109 25.46 -12.14 -33.53
N PRO A 110 26.37 -12.00 -34.52
CA PRO A 110 26.27 -12.72 -35.78
C PRO A 110 26.37 -14.24 -35.52
N GLY A 111 25.28 -14.97 -35.73
CA GLY A 111 25.21 -16.43 -35.59
C GLY A 111 24.74 -16.97 -34.24
N GLY A 112 24.36 -16.11 -33.27
CA GLY A 112 24.01 -16.54 -31.92
C GLY A 112 22.58 -17.06 -31.72
N LEU A 113 21.64 -16.69 -32.60
CA LEU A 113 20.21 -16.98 -32.40
C LEU A 113 19.50 -17.37 -33.71
N ASN A 114 19.95 -18.47 -34.32
CA ASN A 114 19.18 -19.10 -35.39
C ASN A 114 17.74 -19.43 -34.90
N PRO A 115 16.70 -19.39 -35.75
CA PRO A 115 15.33 -19.77 -35.38
C PRO A 115 15.19 -21.19 -34.78
N GLU A 116 16.14 -22.08 -35.06
CA GLU A 116 16.25 -23.44 -34.49
C GLU A 116 17.03 -23.50 -33.16
N SER A 117 17.71 -22.42 -32.76
CA SER A 117 18.37 -22.37 -31.46
C SER A 117 17.30 -22.31 -30.37
N ALA A 118 17.48 -23.12 -29.32
CA ALA A 118 16.56 -23.19 -28.18
C ALA A 118 16.19 -21.81 -27.64
N ALA A 119 17.13 -20.86 -27.68
CA ALA A 119 16.98 -19.48 -27.25
C ALA A 119 15.93 -18.68 -28.06
N GLY A 120 15.95 -18.76 -29.39
CA GLY A 120 14.98 -18.06 -30.26
C GLY A 120 13.55 -18.59 -30.11
N GLY A 121 13.40 -19.91 -29.98
CA GLY A 121 12.13 -20.57 -29.66
C GLY A 121 11.61 -20.22 -28.26
N THR A 122 12.48 -20.17 -27.25
CA THR A 122 12.09 -19.75 -25.90
C THR A 122 11.69 -18.28 -25.82
N LEU A 123 12.35 -17.36 -26.54
CA LEU A 123 11.94 -15.94 -26.53
C LEU A 123 10.55 -15.76 -27.13
N ALA A 124 10.28 -16.39 -28.28
CA ALA A 124 8.95 -16.36 -28.89
C ALA A 124 7.87 -17.01 -28.01
N ALA A 125 8.20 -18.14 -27.37
CA ALA A 125 7.32 -18.79 -26.41
C ALA A 125 7.05 -17.93 -25.17
N VAL A 126 8.04 -17.17 -24.69
CA VAL A 126 7.88 -16.21 -23.58
C VAL A 126 6.98 -15.05 -23.98
N GLY A 127 7.18 -14.44 -25.15
CA GLY A 127 6.31 -13.36 -25.66
C GLY A 127 4.85 -13.81 -25.81
N ASN A 128 4.63 -15.00 -26.39
CA ASN A 128 3.29 -15.57 -26.52
C ASN A 128 2.69 -15.97 -25.17
N SER A 129 3.48 -16.54 -24.26
CA SER A 129 3.03 -16.89 -22.90
C SER A 129 2.66 -15.65 -22.08
N ILE A 130 3.41 -14.55 -22.22
CA ILE A 130 3.10 -13.26 -21.57
C ILE A 130 1.80 -12.70 -22.15
N LYS A 131 1.60 -12.78 -23.46
CA LYS A 131 0.35 -12.34 -24.09
C LYS A 131 -0.85 -13.18 -23.62
N GLU A 132 -0.76 -14.50 -23.70
CA GLU A 132 -1.86 -15.41 -23.34
C GLU A 132 -2.18 -15.35 -21.85
N LYS A 133 -1.17 -15.56 -20.98
CA LYS A 133 -1.38 -15.53 -19.53
C LYS A 133 -1.66 -14.12 -19.03
N GLY A 134 -1.03 -13.10 -19.61
CA GLY A 134 -1.28 -11.70 -19.27
C GLY A 134 -2.70 -11.27 -19.63
N ALA A 135 -3.18 -11.64 -20.82
CA ALA A 135 -4.55 -11.35 -21.23
C ALA A 135 -5.56 -12.16 -20.41
N GLU A 136 -5.29 -13.43 -20.10
CA GLU A 136 -6.14 -14.26 -19.25
C GLU A 136 -6.23 -13.72 -17.82
N LEU A 137 -5.11 -13.32 -17.21
CA LEU A 137 -5.08 -12.70 -15.88
C LEU A 137 -5.83 -11.37 -15.87
N LEU A 138 -5.59 -10.50 -16.86
CA LEU A 138 -6.31 -9.23 -16.96
C LEU A 138 -7.81 -9.44 -17.15
N ASN A 139 -8.21 -10.36 -18.03
CA ASN A 139 -9.62 -10.71 -18.20
C ASN A 139 -10.21 -11.28 -16.92
N THR A 140 -9.52 -12.19 -16.23
CA THR A 140 -9.99 -12.77 -14.97
C THR A 140 -10.18 -11.71 -13.88
N VAL A 141 -9.25 -10.76 -13.76
CA VAL A 141 -9.34 -9.66 -12.79
C VAL A 141 -10.48 -8.70 -13.14
N LEU A 142 -10.65 -8.37 -14.43
CA LEU A 142 -11.70 -7.45 -14.91
C LEU A 142 -13.09 -8.11 -14.92
N SER A 143 -13.19 -9.40 -15.22
CA SER A 143 -14.44 -10.15 -15.31
C SER A 143 -14.88 -10.73 -13.97
N SER A 144 -13.97 -10.88 -13.02
CA SER A 144 -14.32 -11.27 -11.65
C SER A 144 -14.98 -10.10 -10.93
N ALA A 145 -16.31 -10.07 -10.99
CA ALA A 145 -17.12 -9.11 -10.25
C ALA A 145 -16.74 -9.09 -8.75
N VAL A 146 -16.36 -10.25 -8.19
CA VAL A 146 -15.92 -10.36 -6.79
C VAL A 146 -14.59 -9.64 -6.54
N SER A 147 -13.61 -9.75 -7.45
CA SER A 147 -12.31 -9.10 -7.30
C SER A 147 -12.42 -7.58 -7.41
N VAL A 148 -13.16 -7.10 -8.41
CA VAL A 148 -13.41 -5.66 -8.59
C VAL A 148 -14.16 -5.09 -7.39
N VAL A 149 -15.21 -5.78 -6.92
CA VAL A 149 -15.96 -5.35 -5.73
C VAL A 149 -15.08 -5.32 -4.49
N ASN A 150 -14.20 -6.28 -4.28
CA ASN A 150 -13.34 -6.29 -3.08
C ASN A 150 -12.31 -5.14 -3.09
N VAL A 151 -11.72 -4.83 -4.24
CA VAL A 151 -10.81 -3.68 -4.40
C VAL A 151 -11.56 -2.37 -4.21
N LEU A 152 -12.74 -2.23 -4.81
CA LEU A 152 -13.59 -1.05 -4.61
C LEU A 152 -14.00 -0.90 -3.15
N LEU A 153 -14.42 -1.98 -2.50
CA LEU A 153 -14.78 -1.98 -1.09
C LEU A 153 -13.59 -1.48 -0.25
N LEU A 154 -12.39 -2.00 -0.46
CA LEU A 154 -11.20 -1.54 0.26
C LEU A 154 -10.89 -0.06 -0.05
N PHE A 155 -11.00 0.34 -1.32
CA PHE A 155 -10.78 1.73 -1.76
C PHE A 155 -11.79 2.72 -1.15
N PHE A 156 -13.03 2.32 -0.87
CA PHE A 156 -14.03 3.16 -0.22
C PHE A 156 -14.00 3.07 1.31
N VAL A 157 -13.83 1.87 1.87
CA VAL A 157 -13.87 1.65 3.32
C VAL A 157 -12.63 2.22 4.00
N VAL A 158 -11.43 2.05 3.41
CA VAL A 158 -10.19 2.56 4.03
C VAL A 158 -10.24 4.07 4.26
N PRO A 159 -10.61 4.92 3.28
CA PRO A 159 -10.71 6.35 3.52
C PRO A 159 -11.79 6.73 4.52
N VAL A 160 -12.95 6.07 4.47
CA VAL A 160 -14.05 6.33 5.42
C VAL A 160 -13.62 6.00 6.85
N VAL A 161 -13.01 4.83 7.05
CA VAL A 161 -12.51 4.42 8.36
C VAL A 161 -11.36 5.32 8.82
N SER A 162 -10.47 5.72 7.91
CA SER A 162 -9.40 6.66 8.23
C SER A 162 -9.93 8.01 8.71
N VAL A 163 -10.96 8.55 8.05
CA VAL A 163 -11.58 9.82 8.48
C VAL A 163 -12.24 9.65 9.85
N TYR A 164 -12.97 8.57 10.07
CA TYR A 164 -13.61 8.30 11.36
C TYR A 164 -12.58 8.16 12.48
N LEU A 165 -11.51 7.41 12.24
CA LEU A 165 -10.42 7.23 13.21
C LEU A 165 -9.61 8.51 13.43
N LEU A 166 -9.46 9.37 12.42
CA LEU A 166 -8.78 10.66 12.54
C LEU A 166 -9.58 11.62 13.43
N VAL A 167 -10.92 11.65 13.28
CA VAL A 167 -11.80 12.50 14.11
C VAL A 167 -11.70 12.13 15.59
N ASP A 168 -11.73 10.82 15.88
CA ASP A 168 -11.75 10.30 17.25
C ASP A 168 -10.35 9.92 17.77
N TRP A 169 -9.28 10.29 17.06
CA TRP A 169 -7.92 9.80 17.33
C TRP A 169 -7.45 10.09 18.76
N ASP A 170 -7.52 11.35 19.21
CA ASP A 170 -7.12 11.73 20.57
C ASP A 170 -7.94 11.02 21.65
N GLU A 171 -9.26 10.87 21.42
CA GLU A 171 -10.13 10.20 22.38
C GLU A 171 -9.81 8.70 22.45
N LEU A 172 -9.51 8.08 21.32
CA LEU A 172 -9.09 6.68 21.22
C LEU A 172 -7.76 6.47 21.97
N VAL A 173 -6.75 7.30 21.73
CA VAL A 173 -5.46 7.25 22.43
C VAL A 173 -5.65 7.47 23.93
N ALA A 174 -6.44 8.45 24.35
CA ALA A 174 -6.73 8.71 25.75
C ALA A 174 -7.50 7.55 26.42
N ARG A 175 -8.38 6.87 25.69
CA ARG A 175 -9.09 5.68 26.18
C ARG A 175 -8.13 4.51 26.39
N VAL A 176 -7.23 4.28 25.43
CA VAL A 176 -6.20 3.23 25.52
C VAL A 176 -5.25 3.51 26.68
N ASP A 177 -4.85 4.76 26.88
CA ASP A 177 -3.98 5.17 27.99
C ASP A 177 -4.61 4.87 29.36
N ARG A 178 -5.94 4.99 29.50
CA ARG A 178 -6.66 4.66 30.75
C ARG A 178 -6.67 3.16 31.08
N PHE A 179 -6.47 2.28 30.10
CA PHE A 179 -6.38 0.84 30.33
C PHE A 179 -4.97 0.37 30.73
N LEU A 180 -3.97 1.27 30.72
CA LEU A 180 -2.61 0.91 31.07
C LEU A 180 -2.46 0.59 32.57
N PRO A 181 -1.72 -0.49 32.92
CA PRO A 181 -1.37 -0.76 34.31
C PRO A 181 -0.56 0.42 34.90
N ARG A 182 -1.03 0.97 36.03
CA ARG A 182 -0.45 2.16 36.67
C ARG A 182 1.05 2.05 36.93
N ASP A 183 1.53 0.87 37.31
CA ASP A 183 2.94 0.63 37.62
C ASP A 183 3.86 0.74 36.38
N HIS A 184 3.34 0.45 35.19
CA HIS A 184 4.10 0.39 33.94
C HIS A 184 3.77 1.54 32.98
N ALA A 185 2.69 2.29 33.24
CA ALA A 185 2.26 3.44 32.44
C ALA A 185 3.40 4.42 32.06
N PRO A 186 4.31 4.85 32.96
CA PRO A 186 5.39 5.76 32.57
C PRO A 186 6.37 5.13 31.57
N VAL A 187 6.65 3.83 31.70
CA VAL A 187 7.52 3.11 30.76
C VAL A 187 6.84 2.96 29.40
N ILE A 188 5.56 2.59 29.39
CA ILE A 188 4.79 2.41 28.15
C ILE A 188 4.67 3.73 27.39
N ARG A 189 4.37 4.84 28.08
CA ARG A 189 4.30 6.17 27.44
C ARG A 189 5.64 6.62 26.87
N ARG A 190 6.75 6.35 27.57
CA ARG A 190 8.09 6.64 27.05
C ARG A 190 8.38 5.85 25.78
N LEU A 191 8.15 4.53 25.82
CA LEU A 191 8.35 3.66 24.65
C LEU A 191 7.44 4.04 23.49
N ALA A 192 6.17 4.38 23.75
CA ALA A 192 5.24 4.84 22.73
C ALA A 192 5.73 6.12 22.04
N GLY A 193 6.27 7.08 22.80
CA GLY A 193 6.87 8.29 22.23
C GLY A 193 8.14 8.02 21.41
N GLU A 194 9.01 7.09 21.86
CA GLU A 194 10.19 6.66 21.10
C GLU A 194 9.79 5.97 19.78
N ILE A 195 8.75 5.13 19.80
CA ILE A 195 8.19 4.47 18.61
C ILE A 195 7.61 5.50 17.66
N ASP A 196 6.79 6.44 18.16
CA ASP A 196 6.18 7.51 17.38
C ASP A 196 7.24 8.35 16.65
N GLN A 197 8.26 8.80 17.39
CA GLN A 197 9.36 9.58 16.82
C GLN A 197 10.13 8.80 15.74
N THR A 198 10.34 7.50 15.96
CA THR A 198 11.03 6.62 14.99
C THR A 198 10.17 6.41 13.74
N LEU A 199 8.87 6.16 13.90
CA LEU A 199 7.92 6.03 12.79
C LEU A 199 7.86 7.33 11.99
N ALA A 200 7.70 8.47 12.64
CA ALA A 200 7.65 9.77 11.98
C ALA A 200 8.93 10.07 11.19
N SER A 201 10.10 9.71 11.72
CA SER A 201 11.38 9.82 11.02
C SER A 201 11.45 8.90 9.80
N PHE A 202 11.03 7.64 9.96
CA PHE A 202 10.99 6.66 8.88
C PHE A 202 10.06 7.08 7.74
N ILE A 203 8.86 7.55 8.06
CA ILE A 203 7.87 8.02 7.08
C ILE A 203 8.41 9.20 6.28
N ARG A 204 9.06 10.17 6.93
CA ARG A 204 9.71 11.31 6.24
C ARG A 204 10.86 10.83 5.35
N GLY A 205 11.65 9.87 5.82
CA GLY A 205 12.73 9.25 5.04
C GLY A 205 12.20 8.51 3.80
N GLN A 206 11.21 7.63 3.98
CA GLN A 206 10.59 6.89 2.88
C GLN A 206 9.88 7.81 1.90
N GLY A 207 9.21 8.86 2.37
CA GLY A 207 8.61 9.87 1.49
C GLY A 207 9.64 10.52 0.57
N LEU A 208 10.82 10.86 1.10
CA LEU A 208 11.93 11.41 0.30
C LEU A 208 12.47 10.37 -0.69
N VAL A 209 12.65 9.11 -0.27
CA VAL A 209 13.09 8.02 -1.15
C VAL A 209 12.10 7.79 -2.29
N CYS A 210 10.80 7.74 -2.00
CA CYS A 210 9.74 7.60 -3.00
C CYS A 210 9.76 8.77 -3.99
N LEU A 211 9.98 10.00 -3.52
CA LEU A 211 10.07 11.18 -4.38
C LEU A 211 11.29 11.10 -5.29
N ILE A 212 12.47 10.78 -4.74
CA ILE A 212 13.70 10.61 -5.52
C ILE A 212 13.54 9.50 -6.56
N GLN A 213 13.02 8.32 -6.17
CA GLN A 213 12.81 7.22 -7.10
C GLN A 213 11.76 7.55 -8.16
N GLY A 214 10.65 8.19 -7.78
CA GLY A 214 9.61 8.61 -8.72
C GLY A 214 10.17 9.57 -9.79
N THR A 215 10.92 10.60 -9.37
CA THR A 215 11.57 11.52 -10.32
C THR A 215 12.63 10.81 -11.16
N PHE A 216 13.45 9.95 -10.56
CA PHE A 216 14.47 9.19 -11.27
C PHE A 216 13.85 8.30 -12.36
N TYR A 217 12.81 7.53 -12.03
CA TYR A 217 12.12 6.68 -13.00
C TYR A 217 11.42 7.48 -14.09
N ALA A 218 10.74 8.58 -13.74
CA ALA A 218 10.11 9.44 -14.73
C ALA A 218 11.13 9.99 -15.74
N VAL A 219 12.28 10.51 -15.27
CA VAL A 219 13.33 11.05 -16.13
C VAL A 219 14.02 9.94 -16.94
N ALA A 220 14.35 8.81 -16.32
CA ALA A 220 15.04 7.71 -16.99
C ALA A 220 14.18 7.09 -18.10
N LEU A 221 12.89 6.84 -17.82
CA LEU A 221 11.96 6.27 -18.80
C LEU A 221 11.70 7.26 -19.95
N MET A 222 11.57 8.55 -19.65
CA MET A 222 11.44 9.59 -20.67
C MET A 222 12.69 9.69 -21.55
N ALA A 223 13.89 9.57 -20.97
CA ALA A 223 15.16 9.59 -21.71
C ALA A 223 15.34 8.38 -22.64
N VAL A 224 14.82 7.22 -22.25
CA VAL A 224 14.81 5.99 -23.08
C VAL A 224 13.70 6.04 -24.16
N GLY A 225 12.81 7.04 -24.13
CA GLY A 225 11.72 7.19 -25.09
C GLY A 225 10.51 6.28 -24.82
N LEU A 226 10.41 5.74 -23.61
CA LEU A 226 9.28 4.91 -23.19
C LEU A 226 8.13 5.82 -22.71
N ASN A 227 6.99 5.77 -23.42
CA ASN A 227 5.73 6.46 -23.08
C ASN A 227 5.03 5.85 -21.84
N PHE A 228 5.77 5.43 -20.81
CA PHE A 228 5.23 4.87 -19.58
C PHE A 228 5.71 5.63 -18.33
N GLY A 229 6.48 6.70 -18.51
CA GLY A 229 7.17 7.41 -17.43
C GLY A 229 6.33 8.43 -16.67
N LEU A 230 5.24 8.94 -17.27
CA LEU A 230 4.40 9.98 -16.65
C LEU A 230 2.91 9.87 -17.01
N VAL A 231 2.60 9.23 -18.15
CA VAL A 231 1.31 8.70 -18.63
C VAL A 231 1.66 7.64 -19.67
#